data_AF-A0A3D2UWE6-F1
#
_entry.id   AF-A0A3D2UWE6-F1
#
_cell.length_a   1.000
_cell.length_b   1.000
_cell.length_c   1.000
_cell.angle_alpha   90.00
_cell.angle_beta   90.00
_cell.angle_gamma   90.00
#
_symmetry.space_group_name_H-M   'P 1'
#
loop_
_entity.id
_entity.type
_entity.pdbx_description
1 polymer ?
#
loop_
_entity_poly.entity_id
_entity_poly.type
_entity_poly.pdbx_seq_one_letter_code
_entity_poly.pdbx_strand_id
1 'polypeptide(L)'
;MLFKSIVIVLTVLSIASMNPVACLGGEIVVRLTGKTDFPGDLSLKIKSIQLERLCFLGVGAKGKLDEKFLGSIENEGVPVGDYQVAAPLAEEQWPVPSFRKSGVLRLKMISGSGLEMLRGLKLNGIAIHGRDFYPLLERVVKSKQMINFHNNLLFERLQKYWGPLRISNWDMGRLGDFWARISHPTSEWRVKAVRAR
;
A
#
# COMPACT_ATOMS: atom_id res chain seq x y z
N MET A 1 -36.12 36.34 -18.97
CA MET A 1 -35.47 35.57 -17.86
C MET A 1 -35.34 34.07 -18.14
N LEU A 2 -36.17 33.45 -19.00
CA LEU A 2 -36.07 32.00 -19.32
C LEU A 2 -34.76 31.55 -20.00
N PHE A 3 -34.15 32.39 -20.86
CA PHE A 3 -32.95 31.99 -21.60
C PHE A 3 -31.70 31.80 -20.73
N LYS A 4 -31.57 32.53 -19.60
CA LYS A 4 -30.43 32.36 -18.68
C LYS A 4 -30.52 31.05 -17.89
N SER A 5 -31.73 30.61 -17.54
CA SER A 5 -31.95 29.37 -16.79
C SER A 5 -31.66 28.12 -17.62
N ILE A 6 -31.95 28.15 -18.93
CA ILE A 6 -31.69 27.01 -19.83
C ILE A 6 -30.18 26.78 -20.02
N VAL A 7 -29.39 27.85 -20.16
CA VAL A 7 -27.92 27.75 -20.31
C VAL A 7 -27.25 27.21 -19.05
N ILE A 8 -27.76 27.57 -17.87
CA ILE A 8 -27.25 27.05 -16.58
C ILE A 8 -27.61 25.56 -16.41
N VAL A 9 -28.81 25.15 -16.79
CA VAL A 9 -29.23 23.73 -16.71
C VAL A 9 -28.41 22.86 -17.68
N LEU A 10 -28.13 23.34 -18.90
CA LEU A 10 -27.28 22.63 -19.87
C LEU A 10 -25.81 22.54 -19.45
N THR A 11 -25.27 23.55 -18.76
CA THR A 11 -23.89 23.49 -18.24
C THR A 11 -23.76 22.54 -17.05
N VAL A 12 -24.77 22.45 -16.18
CA VAL A 12 -24.78 21.50 -15.05
C VAL A 12 -24.97 20.05 -15.53
N LEU A 13 -25.81 19.81 -16.55
CA LEU A 13 -25.99 18.47 -17.15
C LEU A 13 -24.73 17.96 -17.88
N SER A 14 -23.91 18.84 -18.43
CA SER A 14 -22.64 18.48 -19.09
C SER A 14 -21.57 17.99 -18.09
N ILE A 15 -21.66 18.38 -16.82
CA ILE A 15 -20.74 17.93 -15.75
C ILE A 15 -21.20 16.58 -15.19
N ALA A 16 -22.52 16.32 -15.21
CA ALA A 16 -23.11 15.08 -14.72
C ALA A 16 -22.98 13.88 -15.68
N SER A 17 -22.68 14.13 -16.97
CA SER A 17 -22.51 13.11 -18.00
C SER A 17 -21.04 12.74 -18.28
N MET A 18 -20.12 13.04 -17.36
CA MET A 18 -18.80 12.42 -17.39
C MET A 18 -18.99 10.94 -17.04
N ASN A 19 -19.18 10.11 -18.08
CA ASN A 19 -18.81 8.71 -18.04
C ASN A 19 -17.48 8.58 -17.28
N PRO A 20 -17.31 7.62 -16.36
CA PRO A 20 -16.04 7.44 -15.69
C PRO A 20 -14.99 7.31 -16.79
N VAL A 21 -14.15 8.34 -16.92
CA VAL A 21 -13.08 8.38 -17.90
C VAL A 21 -12.41 7.02 -17.80
N ALA A 22 -12.40 6.26 -18.90
CA ALA A 22 -11.65 5.03 -18.99
C ALA A 22 -10.25 5.37 -18.48
N CYS A 23 -9.94 4.91 -17.27
CA CYS A 23 -8.76 5.37 -16.58
C CYS A 23 -7.57 4.88 -17.39
N LEU A 24 -6.88 5.81 -18.06
CA LEU A 24 -5.59 5.56 -18.70
C LEU A 24 -4.49 5.28 -17.66
N GLY A 25 -4.81 5.45 -16.37
CA GLY A 25 -3.94 5.25 -15.21
C GLY A 25 -3.87 3.81 -14.71
N GLY A 26 -2.92 3.57 -13.81
CA GLY A 26 -2.72 2.27 -13.18
C GLY A 26 -3.71 2.01 -12.04
N GLU A 27 -3.97 0.74 -11.75
CA GLU A 27 -4.80 0.27 -10.64
C GLU A 27 -3.97 -0.54 -9.64
N ILE A 28 -4.14 -0.25 -8.36
CA ILE A 28 -3.60 -1.02 -7.24
C ILE A 28 -4.80 -1.51 -6.41
N VAL A 29 -4.91 -2.82 -6.24
CA VAL A 29 -5.95 -3.43 -5.41
C VAL A 29 -5.30 -4.18 -4.28
N VAL A 30 -5.53 -3.70 -3.05
CA VAL A 30 -5.17 -4.37 -1.80
C VAL A 30 -6.39 -5.14 -1.32
N ARG A 31 -6.27 -6.45 -1.16
CA ARG A 31 -7.32 -7.32 -0.61
C ARG A 31 -6.89 -7.73 0.79
N LEU A 32 -7.68 -7.38 1.79
CA LEU A 32 -7.40 -7.72 3.20
C LEU A 32 -8.45 -8.68 3.72
N THR A 33 -8.01 -9.73 4.40
CA THR A 33 -8.89 -10.82 4.87
C THR A 33 -9.50 -10.55 6.23
N GLY A 34 -8.88 -9.70 7.05
CA GLY A 34 -9.22 -9.59 8.46
C GLY A 34 -8.59 -10.70 9.33
N LYS A 35 -7.62 -11.47 8.82
CA LYS A 35 -6.96 -12.54 9.58
C LYS A 35 -5.47 -12.26 9.76
N THR A 36 -4.95 -12.52 10.94
CA THR A 36 -3.54 -12.30 11.26
C THR A 36 -2.58 -13.31 10.64
N ASP A 37 -3.03 -14.54 10.37
CA ASP A 37 -2.24 -15.64 9.77
C ASP A 37 -2.06 -15.48 8.25
N PHE A 38 -3.07 -14.95 7.57
CA PHE A 38 -3.02 -14.59 6.16
C PHE A 38 -3.68 -13.22 5.95
N PRO A 39 -2.93 -12.10 6.08
CA PRO A 39 -3.51 -10.75 6.05
C PRO A 39 -4.14 -10.36 4.71
N GLY A 40 -3.71 -11.01 3.62
CA GLY A 40 -4.27 -10.84 2.29
C GLY A 40 -3.22 -10.67 1.22
N ASP A 41 -3.54 -9.94 0.15
CA ASP A 41 -2.66 -9.78 -1.01
C ASP A 41 -2.83 -8.44 -1.74
N LEU A 42 -1.88 -8.16 -2.64
CA LEU A 42 -1.85 -6.98 -3.49
C LEU A 42 -1.76 -7.38 -4.98
N SER A 43 -2.51 -6.68 -5.84
CA SER A 43 -2.30 -6.71 -7.29
C SER A 43 -2.14 -5.31 -7.87
N LEU A 44 -1.35 -5.22 -8.93
CA LEU A 44 -1.17 -4.00 -9.71
C LEU A 44 -1.49 -4.27 -11.18
N LYS A 45 -2.16 -3.34 -11.85
CA LYS A 45 -2.49 -3.44 -13.27
C LYS A 45 -2.31 -2.09 -13.92
N ILE A 46 -1.67 -2.04 -15.07
CA ILE A 46 -1.62 -0.84 -15.90
C ILE A 46 -1.58 -1.23 -17.37
N LYS A 47 -2.50 -0.69 -18.17
CA LYS A 47 -2.67 -1.07 -19.59
C LYS A 47 -2.77 -2.60 -19.72
N SER A 48 -1.85 -3.23 -20.44
CA SER A 48 -1.78 -4.68 -20.66
C SER A 48 -0.87 -5.42 -19.67
N ILE A 49 -0.16 -4.72 -18.78
CA ILE A 49 0.81 -5.33 -17.86
C ILE A 49 0.15 -5.48 -16.48
N GLN A 50 0.30 -6.64 -15.87
CA GLN A 50 -0.27 -6.95 -14.57
C GLN A 50 0.73 -7.66 -13.67
N LEU A 51 0.78 -7.26 -12.41
CA LEU A 51 1.44 -7.98 -11.33
C LEU A 51 0.36 -8.56 -10.42
N GLU A 52 0.19 -9.88 -10.51
CA GLU A 52 -0.79 -10.59 -9.71
C GLU A 52 -0.22 -11.07 -8.37
N ARG A 53 -1.06 -10.92 -7.34
CA ARG A 53 -1.02 -11.58 -6.03
C ARG A 53 0.36 -11.56 -5.37
N LEU A 54 0.73 -10.42 -4.81
CA LEU A 54 1.79 -10.32 -3.82
C LEU A 54 1.18 -10.56 -2.44
N CYS A 55 1.47 -11.71 -1.83
CA CYS A 55 0.87 -12.10 -0.56
C CYS A 55 1.52 -11.38 0.62
N PHE A 56 0.68 -10.87 1.54
CA PHE A 56 1.14 -10.32 2.80
C PHE A 56 1.54 -11.44 3.77
N LEU A 57 2.61 -11.22 4.51
CA LEU A 57 3.12 -12.13 5.53
C LEU A 57 2.31 -11.95 6.82
N GLY A 58 1.72 -13.04 7.32
CA GLY A 58 1.03 -13.09 8.61
C GLY A 58 1.93 -13.48 9.78
N VAL A 59 1.37 -13.50 10.99
CA VAL A 59 2.08 -13.67 12.29
C VAL A 59 2.95 -14.93 12.40
N GLY A 60 2.72 -15.96 11.57
CA GLY A 60 3.57 -17.15 11.50
C GLY A 60 4.85 -16.99 10.67
N ALA A 61 5.02 -15.87 9.96
CA ALA A 61 6.19 -15.63 9.12
C ALA A 61 7.40 -15.22 9.96
N LYS A 62 8.57 -15.80 9.65
CA LYS A 62 9.85 -15.33 10.22
C LYS A 62 10.08 -13.87 9.85
N GLY A 63 10.56 -13.05 10.79
CA GLY A 63 10.91 -11.63 10.60
C GLY A 63 10.05 -10.70 11.45
N LYS A 64 10.36 -9.39 11.43
CA LYS A 64 9.58 -8.38 12.16
C LYS A 64 8.31 -8.03 11.40
N LEU A 65 7.16 -8.22 12.05
CA LEU A 65 5.83 -7.86 11.57
C LEU A 65 5.23 -6.75 12.45
N ASP A 66 4.19 -6.08 11.96
CA ASP A 66 3.38 -5.18 12.77
C ASP A 66 2.18 -5.92 13.31
N GLU A 67 2.43 -6.76 14.32
CA GLU A 67 1.41 -7.60 14.95
C GLU A 67 0.28 -6.77 15.54
N LYS A 68 0.57 -5.54 16.02
CA LYS A 68 -0.44 -4.63 16.53
C LYS A 68 -1.40 -4.20 15.42
N PHE A 69 -0.87 -3.77 14.28
CA PHE A 69 -1.71 -3.38 13.14
C PHE A 69 -2.50 -4.57 12.58
N LEU A 70 -1.88 -5.75 12.46
CA LEU A 70 -2.57 -6.97 12.05
C LEU A 70 -3.70 -7.35 13.02
N GLY A 71 -3.45 -7.25 14.33
CA GLY A 71 -4.45 -7.48 15.36
C GLY A 71 -5.59 -6.48 15.30
N SER A 72 -5.33 -5.19 15.01
CA SER A 72 -6.40 -4.21 14.78
C SER A 72 -7.21 -4.54 13.51
N ILE A 73 -6.59 -4.99 12.43
CA ILE A 73 -7.32 -5.45 11.22
C ILE A 73 -8.29 -6.59 11.55
N GLU A 74 -7.88 -7.53 12.40
CA GLU A 74 -8.68 -8.67 12.82
C GLU A 74 -9.83 -8.27 13.77
N ASN A 75 -9.55 -7.42 14.76
CA ASN A 75 -10.51 -7.05 15.80
C ASN A 75 -11.45 -5.90 15.42
N GLU A 76 -10.93 -4.87 14.74
CA GLU A 76 -11.65 -3.64 14.41
C GLU A 76 -12.17 -3.66 12.96
N GLY A 77 -11.65 -4.58 12.15
CA GLY A 77 -12.02 -4.76 10.74
C GLY A 77 -11.00 -4.17 9.77
N VAL A 78 -11.13 -4.56 8.50
CA VAL A 78 -10.20 -4.12 7.45
C VAL A 78 -10.41 -2.64 7.08
N PRO A 79 -9.33 -1.88 6.81
CA PRO A 79 -9.44 -0.49 6.38
C PRO A 79 -9.85 -0.41 4.90
N VAL A 80 -11.13 -0.66 4.61
CA VAL A 80 -11.70 -0.61 3.25
C VAL A 80 -11.87 0.83 2.80
N GLY A 81 -11.45 1.14 1.56
CA GLY A 81 -11.64 2.46 0.99
C GLY A 81 -10.81 2.74 -0.26
N ASP A 82 -10.87 3.98 -0.69
CA ASP A 82 -10.05 4.53 -1.76
C ASP A 82 -8.79 5.19 -1.18
N TYR A 83 -7.68 4.95 -1.86
CA TYR A 83 -6.34 5.37 -1.46
C TYR A 83 -5.65 6.10 -2.63
N GLN A 84 -4.55 6.77 -2.32
CA GLN A 84 -3.58 7.27 -3.30
C GLN A 84 -2.18 6.79 -2.96
N VAL A 85 -1.35 6.61 -3.98
CA VAL A 85 0.08 6.41 -3.79
C VAL A 85 0.67 7.67 -3.16
N ALA A 86 1.22 7.54 -1.96
CA ALA A 86 1.88 8.65 -1.28
C ALA A 86 3.34 8.76 -1.72
N ALA A 87 3.84 9.99 -1.72
CA ALA A 87 5.24 10.27 -1.97
C ALA A 87 6.14 9.56 -0.94
N PRO A 88 7.42 9.34 -1.28
CA PRO A 88 8.46 9.09 -0.28
C PRO A 88 8.43 10.11 0.87
N LEU A 89 8.91 9.72 2.05
CA LEU A 89 9.31 10.70 3.07
C LEU A 89 10.58 11.42 2.62
N ALA A 90 10.81 12.65 3.07
CA ALA A 90 12.02 13.40 2.70
C ALA A 90 13.31 12.73 3.21
N GLU A 91 13.23 12.02 4.35
CA GLU A 91 14.36 11.22 4.87
C GLU A 91 14.54 9.90 4.11
N GLU A 92 13.60 9.54 3.25
CA GLU A 92 13.78 8.48 2.29
C GLU A 92 14.41 9.11 1.06
N GLN A 93 15.61 8.67 0.73
CA GLN A 93 16.28 9.10 -0.49
C GLN A 93 15.51 8.58 -1.70
N TRP A 94 14.49 9.34 -2.09
CA TRP A 94 13.68 9.15 -3.27
C TRP A 94 13.44 10.51 -3.92
N PRO A 95 13.48 10.59 -5.27
CA PRO A 95 13.79 9.49 -6.19
C PRO A 95 15.29 9.22 -6.24
N VAL A 96 15.68 7.94 -6.16
CA VAL A 96 17.01 7.50 -6.63
C VAL A 96 16.86 6.91 -8.04
N PRO A 97 17.85 7.10 -8.94
CA PRO A 97 17.79 6.63 -10.33
C PRO A 97 17.58 5.11 -10.53
N SER A 98 17.60 4.32 -9.46
CA SER A 98 17.29 2.88 -9.46
C SER A 98 16.72 2.44 -8.10
N PHE A 99 15.72 1.54 -8.13
CA PHE A 99 15.09 0.99 -6.92
C PHE A 99 16.08 0.09 -6.15
N ARG A 100 16.44 0.46 -4.91
CA ARG A 100 17.12 -0.46 -3.98
C ARG A 100 16.07 -1.29 -3.24
N LYS A 101 16.34 -2.59 -3.06
CA LYS A 101 15.48 -3.66 -2.49
C LYS A 101 14.88 -3.41 -1.08
N SER A 102 15.00 -2.19 -0.55
CA SER A 102 14.55 -1.72 0.75
C SER A 102 13.51 -0.59 0.64
N GLY A 103 12.79 -0.48 -0.48
CA GLY A 103 11.75 0.54 -0.67
C GLY A 103 10.41 0.22 -0.01
N VAL A 104 9.49 1.16 -0.08
CA VAL A 104 8.12 1.06 0.47
C VAL A 104 7.15 1.60 -0.55
N LEU A 105 6.03 0.90 -0.75
CA LEU A 105 4.85 1.45 -1.42
C LEU A 105 3.87 1.96 -0.37
N ARG A 106 3.67 3.28 -0.28
CA ARG A 106 2.72 3.88 0.67
C ARG A 106 1.41 4.21 -0.02
N LEU A 107 0.33 3.84 0.65
CA LEU A 107 -1.02 4.08 0.18
C LEU A 107 -1.72 4.90 1.25
N LYS A 108 -1.88 6.21 1.02
CA LYS A 108 -2.59 7.12 1.92
C LYS A 108 -4.08 6.99 1.68
N MET A 109 -4.87 6.84 2.74
CA MET A 109 -6.32 6.77 2.59
C MET A 109 -6.88 8.14 2.21
N ILE A 110 -7.78 8.17 1.24
CA ILE A 110 -8.49 9.37 0.80
C ILE A 110 -9.91 9.34 1.39
N SER A 111 -10.59 8.21 1.28
CA SER A 111 -11.99 8.04 1.69
C SER A 111 -12.30 6.56 1.91
N GLY A 112 -13.39 6.26 2.61
CA GLY A 112 -13.90 4.90 2.83
C GLY A 112 -14.21 4.60 4.29
N SER A 113 -14.85 3.46 4.53
CA SER A 113 -15.28 3.04 5.86
C SER A 113 -14.12 2.75 6.82
N GLY A 114 -12.93 2.45 6.29
CA GLY A 114 -11.72 2.23 7.09
C GLY A 114 -11.07 3.48 7.67
N LEU A 115 -11.59 4.69 7.37
CA LEU A 115 -10.97 5.94 7.78
C LEU A 115 -10.95 6.13 9.30
N GLU A 116 -12.06 5.79 9.97
CA GLU A 116 -12.18 5.91 11.43
C GLU A 116 -11.24 4.96 12.16
N MET A 117 -11.11 3.73 11.66
CA MET A 117 -10.14 2.75 12.17
C MET A 117 -8.71 3.30 12.07
N LEU A 118 -8.29 3.77 10.90
CA LEU A 118 -6.93 4.31 10.73
C LEU A 118 -6.69 5.56 11.59
N ARG A 119 -7.70 6.45 11.73
CA ARG A 119 -7.62 7.61 12.62
C ARG A 119 -7.47 7.22 14.08
N GLY A 120 -8.23 6.24 14.56
CA GLY A 120 -8.11 5.70 15.91
C GLY A 120 -6.71 5.18 16.21
N LEU A 121 -6.06 4.58 15.21
CA LEU A 121 -4.69 4.09 15.27
C LEU A 121 -3.63 5.17 15.02
N LYS A 122 -4.03 6.41 14.70
CA LYS A 122 -3.15 7.54 14.30
C LYS A 122 -2.30 7.23 13.06
N LEU A 123 -2.87 6.47 12.12
CA LEU A 123 -2.22 6.06 10.87
C LEU A 123 -2.80 6.83 9.68
N ASN A 124 -1.93 7.17 8.72
CA ASN A 124 -2.31 7.87 7.49
C ASN A 124 -2.83 6.93 6.39
N GLY A 125 -2.62 5.62 6.56
CA GLY A 125 -2.82 4.64 5.50
C GLY A 125 -2.06 3.35 5.76
N ILE A 126 -1.84 2.60 4.69
CA ILE A 126 -1.10 1.33 4.70
C ILE A 126 0.22 1.47 3.94
N ALA A 127 1.22 0.70 4.33
CA ALA A 127 2.52 0.67 3.67
C ALA A 127 2.89 -0.77 3.32
N ILE A 128 3.35 -1.03 2.11
CA ILE A 128 3.83 -2.35 1.69
C ILE A 128 5.35 -2.31 1.68
N HIS A 129 5.96 -3.23 2.43
CA HIS A 129 7.40 -3.27 2.60
C HIS A 129 7.94 -4.70 2.50
N GLY A 130 9.09 -4.86 1.87
CA GLY A 130 9.80 -6.15 1.83
C GLY A 130 10.25 -6.56 3.23
N ARG A 131 10.35 -7.86 3.49
CA ARG A 131 10.82 -8.41 4.77
C ARG A 131 12.30 -8.12 5.04
N ASP A 132 12.68 -8.03 6.31
CA ASP A 132 14.10 -8.00 6.69
C ASP A 132 14.82 -9.25 6.20
N PHE A 133 16.09 -9.09 5.81
CA PHE A 133 16.93 -10.23 5.49
C PHE A 133 17.30 -10.92 6.81
N TYR A 134 16.47 -11.86 7.24
CA TYR A 134 16.81 -12.72 8.37
C TYR A 134 17.91 -13.67 7.89
N PRO A 135 19.13 -13.65 8.47
CA PRO A 135 20.20 -14.52 8.01
C PRO A 135 19.75 -15.98 8.12
N LEU A 136 19.93 -16.75 7.04
CA LEU A 136 19.53 -18.15 6.93
C LEU A 136 20.28 -19.08 7.90
N LEU A 137 21.31 -18.57 8.57
CA LEU A 137 22.17 -19.33 9.47
C LEU A 137 21.68 -19.19 10.90
N GLU A 138 21.02 -20.23 11.39
CA GLU A 138 20.54 -20.37 12.78
C GLU A 138 21.61 -20.07 13.85
N ARG A 139 22.88 -20.35 13.53
CA ARG A 139 24.02 -20.05 14.41
C ARG A 139 24.34 -18.55 14.53
N VAL A 140 24.02 -17.76 13.51
CA VAL A 140 24.29 -16.32 13.45
C VAL A 140 23.24 -15.51 14.23
N VAL A 141 22.00 -16.04 14.29
CA VAL A 141 20.85 -15.43 14.98
C VAL A 141 21.04 -15.37 16.50
N LYS A 142 21.97 -16.15 17.08
CA LYS A 142 22.22 -16.14 18.55
C LYS A 142 22.93 -14.88 19.05
N SER A 143 23.40 -14.01 18.16
CA SER A 143 24.02 -12.73 18.52
C SER A 143 22.98 -11.60 18.52
N LYS A 144 22.65 -11.06 19.71
CA LYS A 144 21.79 -9.87 19.85
C LYS A 144 22.35 -8.66 19.07
N GLN A 145 23.66 -8.56 18.92
CA GLN A 145 24.32 -7.49 18.17
C GLN A 145 24.09 -7.60 16.65
N MET A 146 24.08 -8.82 16.10
CA MET A 146 23.79 -9.05 14.67
C MET A 146 22.31 -8.85 14.33
N ILE A 147 21.40 -9.21 15.25
CA ILE A 147 19.95 -8.91 15.12
C ILE A 147 19.73 -7.39 15.02
N ASN A 148 20.44 -6.60 15.84
CA ASN A 148 20.39 -5.14 15.79
C ASN A 148 21.09 -4.54 14.56
N PHE A 149 22.11 -5.21 13.99
CA PHE A 149 22.79 -4.76 12.77
C PHE A 149 21.90 -4.82 11.53
N HIS A 150 20.91 -5.71 11.52
CA HIS A 150 19.86 -5.81 10.50
C HIS A 150 18.56 -5.10 10.92
N ASN A 151 18.61 -4.19 11.89
CA ASN A 151 17.43 -3.43 12.29
C ASN A 151 16.88 -2.65 11.10
N ASN A 152 15.65 -2.97 10.72
CA ASN A 152 14.94 -2.24 9.69
C ASN A 152 14.29 -0.99 10.28
N LEU A 153 15.13 0.01 10.49
CA LEU A 153 14.76 1.34 10.94
C LEU A 153 13.66 1.96 10.07
N LEU A 154 13.60 1.64 8.77
CA LEU A 154 12.52 2.10 7.90
C LEU A 154 11.19 1.49 8.34
N PHE A 155 11.13 0.18 8.54
CA PHE A 155 9.92 -0.49 9.03
C PHE A 155 9.47 0.10 10.38
N GLU A 156 10.38 0.29 11.33
CA GLU A 156 10.06 0.91 12.63
C GLU A 156 9.50 2.33 12.50
N ARG A 157 10.00 3.11 11.53
CA ARG A 157 9.45 4.43 11.22
C ARG A 157 8.07 4.35 10.59
N LEU A 158 7.82 3.36 9.73
CA LEU A 158 6.49 3.16 9.12
C LEU A 158 5.43 2.92 10.20
N GLN A 159 5.73 2.09 11.21
CA GLN A 159 4.79 1.77 12.30
C GLN A 159 4.27 3.00 13.06
N LYS A 160 4.97 4.15 12.98
CA LYS A 160 4.54 5.40 13.64
C LYS A 160 3.36 6.08 12.95
N TYR A 161 3.26 5.94 11.63
CA TYR A 161 2.36 6.76 10.80
C TYR A 161 1.61 5.96 9.73
N TRP A 162 1.91 4.68 9.59
CA TRP A 162 1.37 3.77 8.59
C TRP A 162 1.06 2.43 9.24
N GLY A 163 0.13 1.69 8.65
CA GLY A 163 -0.06 0.27 8.96
C GLY A 163 0.77 -0.57 7.98
N PRO A 164 2.01 -0.96 8.34
CA PRO A 164 2.87 -1.63 7.39
C PRO A 164 2.52 -3.12 7.30
N LEU A 165 2.34 -3.58 6.07
CA LEU A 165 2.18 -4.97 5.68
C LEU A 165 3.50 -5.44 5.05
N ARG A 166 3.96 -6.63 5.45
CA ARG A 166 5.18 -7.22 4.89
C ARG A 166 4.86 -8.11 3.69
N ILE A 167 5.72 -8.09 2.69
CA ILE A 167 5.77 -9.10 1.63
C ILE A 167 7.14 -9.79 1.61
N SER A 168 7.26 -10.92 0.93
CA SER A 168 8.56 -11.59 0.78
C SER A 168 9.56 -10.69 0.02
N ASN A 169 10.86 -10.89 0.24
CA ASN A 169 11.88 -10.15 -0.52
C ASN A 169 11.86 -10.46 -2.01
N TRP A 170 11.42 -11.66 -2.37
CA TRP A 170 11.17 -12.05 -3.75
C TRP A 170 10.03 -11.21 -4.36
N ASP A 171 8.90 -11.11 -3.66
CA ASP A 171 7.76 -10.30 -4.09
C ASP A 171 8.08 -8.81 -4.09
N MET A 172 8.93 -8.35 -3.17
CA MET A 172 9.42 -6.98 -3.20
C MET A 172 10.29 -6.71 -4.43
N GLY A 173 11.11 -7.68 -4.85
CA GLY A 173 11.83 -7.62 -6.12
C GLY A 173 10.89 -7.54 -7.32
N ARG A 174 9.88 -8.41 -7.37
CA ARG A 174 8.83 -8.37 -8.43
C ARG A 174 8.10 -7.03 -8.47
N LEU A 175 7.74 -6.49 -7.30
CA LEU A 175 7.10 -5.18 -7.18
C LEU A 175 8.02 -4.07 -7.70
N GLY A 176 9.29 -4.08 -7.31
CA GLY A 176 10.29 -3.12 -7.78
C GLY A 176 10.49 -3.18 -9.29
N ASP A 177 10.62 -4.38 -9.86
CA ASP A 177 10.79 -4.59 -11.30
C ASP A 177 9.56 -4.13 -12.08
N PHE A 178 8.36 -4.41 -11.57
CA PHE A 178 7.12 -3.92 -12.17
C PHE A 178 7.04 -2.39 -12.12
N TRP A 179 7.37 -1.80 -10.97
CA TRP A 179 7.35 -0.35 -10.78
C TRP A 179 8.38 0.39 -11.64
N ALA A 180 9.55 -0.21 -11.89
CA ALA A 180 10.57 0.38 -12.76
C ALA A 180 10.17 0.37 -14.24
N ARG A 181 9.35 -0.59 -14.67
CA ARG A 181 8.89 -0.72 -16.06
C ARG A 181 7.78 0.26 -16.43
N ILE A 182 7.18 0.92 -15.45
CA ILE A 182 6.00 1.75 -15.65
C ILE A 182 6.38 3.23 -15.42
N SER A 183 6.54 3.97 -16.52
CA SER A 183 6.82 5.41 -16.49
C SER A 183 5.52 6.22 -16.31
N HIS A 184 4.86 6.09 -15.15
CA HIS A 184 3.59 6.80 -14.90
C HIS A 184 3.64 7.57 -13.57
N PRO A 185 3.13 8.82 -13.54
CA PRO A 185 3.02 9.60 -12.31
C PRO A 185 2.20 8.86 -11.25
N THR A 186 2.63 8.94 -9.98
CA THR A 186 1.92 8.33 -8.85
C THR A 186 0.49 8.86 -8.69
N SER A 187 0.22 10.09 -9.12
CA SER A 187 -1.10 10.74 -9.11
C SER A 187 -2.12 10.09 -10.06
N GLU A 188 -1.67 9.32 -11.03
CA GLU A 188 -2.54 8.64 -11.99
C GLU A 188 -2.93 7.23 -11.53
N TRP A 189 -2.51 6.81 -10.33
CA TRP A 189 -2.85 5.50 -9.78
C TRP A 189 -4.15 5.54 -8.99
N ARG A 190 -5.12 4.73 -9.43
CA ARG A 190 -6.30 4.41 -8.63
C ARG A 190 -5.93 3.31 -7.65
N VAL A 191 -6.07 3.58 -6.36
CA VAL A 191 -5.76 2.60 -5.32
C VAL A 191 -7.02 2.29 -4.52
N LYS A 192 -7.28 1.00 -4.29
CA LYS A 192 -8.39 0.55 -3.44
C LYS A 192 -7.92 -0.50 -2.46
N ALA A 193 -8.38 -0.40 -1.22
CA ALA A 193 -8.36 -1.50 -0.27
C ALA A 193 -9.77 -2.07 -0.14
N VAL A 194 -9.90 -3.38 -0.30
CA VAL A 194 -11.17 -4.11 -0.24
C VAL A 194 -11.06 -5.26 0.73
N ARG A 195 -12.20 -5.68 1.28
CA ARG A 195 -12.28 -6.93 2.04
C ARG A 195 -12.17 -8.11 1.07
N ALA A 196 -11.24 -9.02 1.31
CA ALA A 196 -11.16 -10.28 0.59
C ALA A 196 -12.42 -11.11 0.91
N ARG A 197 -12.93 -11.82 -0.08
CA ARG A 197 -14.08 -12.72 0.08
C ARG A 197 -13.67 -14.04 0.71
#